data_AF-A0AAC9IJR3-F1
#
_entry.id   AF-A0AAC9IJR3-F1
#
_cell.length_a   1.000
_cell.length_b   1.000
_cell.length_c   1.000
_cell.angle_alpha   90.00
_cell.angle_beta   90.00
_cell.angle_gamma   90.00
#
_symmetry.space_group_name_H-M   'P 1'
#
loop_
_entity.id
_entity.type
_entity.pdbx_description
1 polymer ?
#
loop_
_entity_poly.entity_id
_entity_poly.type
_entity_poly.pdbx_seq_one_letter_code
_entity_poly.pdbx_strand_id
1 'polypeptide(L)'
;MIVWAGRGILALLFPLLSLGIGFLIPLHEYRAEILPLSISLGGLLTWYLGSKWNKIEIYFDPEDQQYYKRENDHTLYWIPMHYIGLGIMFIGATSLLGINLWVGIPLVLIYIYIVGYDYFKKKGLGIPRAKINQRPMSRQEAERNIPPALPSNNWESRR
;
A
#
# COMPACT_ATOMS: atom_id res chain seq x y z
N MET A 1 -1.52 -27.94 -1.52
CA MET A 1 -0.33 -27.07 -1.67
C MET A 1 -0.79 -25.65 -1.38
N ILE A 2 -0.49 -25.12 -0.19
CA ILE A 2 -0.90 -23.75 0.14
C ILE A 2 0.15 -22.83 -0.51
N VAL A 3 -0.25 -22.13 -1.57
CA VAL A 3 0.63 -21.27 -2.34
C VAL A 3 0.43 -19.86 -1.83
N TRP A 4 1.35 -19.33 -1.02
CA TRP A 4 1.39 -17.90 -0.72
C TRP A 4 2.78 -17.36 -1.04
N ALA A 5 2.84 -16.10 -1.47
CA ALA A 5 4.09 -15.42 -1.74
C ALA A 5 4.30 -14.27 -0.76
N GLY A 6 5.50 -14.22 -0.17
CA GLY A 6 5.91 -13.18 0.78
C GLY A 6 4.91 -12.98 1.92
N ARG A 7 4.37 -11.77 2.01
CA ARG A 7 3.46 -11.31 3.07
C ARG A 7 1.98 -11.61 2.79
N GLY A 8 1.65 -12.35 1.73
CA GLY A 8 0.27 -12.65 1.34
C GLY A 8 -0.56 -13.35 2.43
N ILE A 9 0.08 -14.09 3.34
CA ILE A 9 -0.60 -14.72 4.49
C ILE A 9 -1.30 -13.70 5.41
N LEU A 10 -0.83 -12.46 5.46
CA LEU A 10 -1.44 -11.39 6.25
C LEU A 10 -2.86 -11.06 5.77
N ALA A 11 -3.19 -11.39 4.52
CA ALA A 11 -4.54 -11.22 3.97
C ALA A 11 -5.59 -12.09 4.66
N LEU A 12 -5.17 -13.22 5.26
CA LEU A 12 -6.02 -14.07 6.09
C LEU A 12 -5.88 -13.73 7.57
N LEU A 13 -4.67 -13.37 8.01
CA LEU A 13 -4.39 -13.12 9.41
C LEU A 13 -5.14 -11.90 9.95
N PHE A 14 -5.18 -10.77 9.24
CA PHE A 14 -5.84 -9.56 9.75
C PHE A 14 -7.36 -9.71 9.92
N PRO A 15 -8.12 -10.27 8.96
CA PRO A 15 -9.54 -10.56 9.15
C PRO A 15 -9.79 -11.51 10.33
N LEU A 16 -8.98 -12.57 10.47
CA LEU A 16 -9.13 -13.52 11.58
C LEU A 16 -8.85 -12.89 12.94
N LEU A 17 -7.77 -12.10 13.05
CA LEU A 17 -7.45 -11.36 14.27
C LEU A 17 -8.55 -10.35 14.60
N SER A 18 -9.03 -9.61 13.61
CA SER A 18 -10.09 -8.62 13.83
C SER A 18 -11.39 -9.29 14.27
N LEU A 19 -11.76 -10.42 13.66
CA LEU A 19 -12.89 -11.23 14.09
C LEU A 19 -12.72 -11.73 15.54
N GLY A 20 -11.53 -12.22 15.89
CA GLY A 20 -11.19 -12.61 17.27
C GLY A 20 -11.35 -11.47 18.26
N ILE A 21 -10.90 -10.26 17.91
CA ILE A 21 -11.12 -9.04 18.71
C ILE A 21 -12.61 -8.74 18.85
N GLY A 22 -13.39 -8.89 17.77
CA GLY A 22 -14.85 -8.71 17.80
C GLY A 22 -15.55 -9.62 18.82
N PHE A 23 -15.11 -10.88 18.94
CA PHE A 23 -15.64 -11.82 19.94
C PHE A 23 -15.32 -11.43 21.39
N LEU A 24 -14.23 -10.68 21.62
CA LEU A 24 -13.84 -10.23 22.96
C LEU A 24 -14.63 -9.01 23.44
N ILE A 25 -15.39 -8.33 22.56
CA ILE A 25 -16.18 -7.16 22.93
C ILE A 25 -17.42 -7.61 23.74
N PRO A 26 -17.59 -7.14 25.00
CA PRO A 26 -18.67 -7.59 25.89
C PRO A 26 -20.00 -6.88 25.60
N LEU A 27 -20.38 -6.76 24.33
CA LEU A 27 -21.63 -6.15 23.87
C LEU A 27 -22.47 -7.21 23.15
N HIS A 28 -23.06 -8.12 23.92
CA HIS A 28 -23.69 -9.32 23.37
C HIS A 28 -24.93 -9.02 22.51
N GLU A 29 -25.67 -7.97 22.85
CA GLU A 29 -26.86 -7.51 22.11
C GLU A 29 -26.53 -7.06 20.69
N TYR A 30 -25.31 -6.54 20.47
CA TYR A 30 -24.84 -6.02 19.19
C TYR A 30 -23.86 -6.97 18.49
N ARG A 31 -23.78 -8.25 18.89
CA ARG A 31 -22.85 -9.21 18.29
C ARG A 31 -23.07 -9.38 16.79
N ALA A 32 -24.32 -9.30 16.36
CA ALA A 32 -24.69 -9.43 14.96
C ALA A 32 -24.06 -8.32 14.11
N GLU A 33 -23.95 -7.10 14.62
CA GLU A 33 -23.32 -5.96 13.95
C GLU A 33 -21.80 -5.92 14.15
N ILE A 34 -21.34 -6.27 15.36
CA ILE A 34 -19.91 -6.22 15.73
C ILE A 34 -19.09 -7.17 14.87
N LEU A 35 -19.54 -8.41 14.65
CA LEU A 35 -18.73 -9.39 13.90
C LEU A 35 -18.50 -8.98 12.43
N PRO A 36 -19.52 -8.58 11.65
CA PRO A 36 -19.34 -8.00 10.32
C PRO A 36 -18.51 -6.73 10.33
N LEU A 37 -18.66 -5.86 11.33
CA LEU A 37 -17.85 -4.64 11.43
C LEU A 37 -16.37 -4.98 11.65
N SER A 38 -16.08 -5.89 12.57
CA SER A 38 -14.73 -6.39 12.85
C SER A 38 -14.10 -7.03 11.62
N ILE A 39 -14.76 -7.98 10.96
CA ILE A 39 -14.18 -8.60 9.75
C ILE A 39 -13.94 -7.56 8.64
N SER A 40 -14.84 -6.57 8.50
CA SER A 40 -14.67 -5.48 7.53
C SER A 40 -13.45 -4.60 7.85
N LEU A 41 -13.18 -4.31 9.12
CA LEU A 41 -11.97 -3.60 9.56
C LEU A 41 -10.70 -4.38 9.26
N GLY A 42 -10.71 -5.70 9.46
CA GLY A 42 -9.61 -6.58 9.05
C GLY A 42 -9.39 -6.59 7.52
N GLY A 43 -10.48 -6.55 6.75
CA GLY A 43 -10.44 -6.36 5.30
C GLY A 43 -9.84 -5.00 4.88
N LEU A 44 -10.23 -3.92 5.56
CA LEU A 44 -9.71 -2.57 5.31
C LEU A 44 -8.19 -2.51 5.57
N LEU A 45 -7.73 -3.08 6.67
CA LEU A 45 -6.30 -3.14 7.00
C LEU A 45 -5.52 -3.95 5.95
N THR A 46 -6.09 -5.08 5.54
CA THR A 46 -5.54 -5.93 4.47
C THR A 46 -5.42 -5.18 3.15
N TRP A 47 -6.47 -4.46 2.76
CA TRP A 47 -6.46 -3.64 1.54
C TRP A 47 -5.42 -2.53 1.61
N TYR A 48 -5.36 -1.79 2.72
CA TYR A 48 -4.44 -0.68 2.91
C TYR A 48 -2.98 -1.12 2.85
N LEU A 49 -2.62 -2.16 3.59
CA LEU A 49 -1.26 -2.69 3.61
C LEU A 49 -0.89 -3.37 2.30
N GLY A 50 -1.82 -4.13 1.70
CA GLY A 50 -1.63 -4.71 0.36
C GLY A 50 -1.40 -3.63 -0.70
N SER A 51 -2.14 -2.52 -0.64
CA SER A 51 -2.00 -1.38 -1.56
C SER A 51 -0.68 -0.62 -1.37
N LYS A 52 -0.10 -0.67 -0.16
CA LYS A 52 1.18 -0.07 0.15
C LYS A 52 2.35 -0.97 -0.25
N TRP A 53 2.25 -2.27 -0.04
CA TRP A 53 3.35 -3.21 -0.25
C TRP A 53 3.43 -3.77 -1.68
N ASN A 54 2.30 -3.96 -2.38
CA ASN A 54 2.30 -4.43 -3.78
C ASN A 54 2.46 -3.27 -4.78
N LYS A 55 3.31 -2.30 -4.48
CA LYS A 55 3.66 -1.24 -5.43
C LYS A 55 4.76 -1.73 -6.36
N ILE A 56 4.61 -1.41 -7.64
CA ILE A 56 5.66 -1.59 -8.64
C ILE A 56 6.64 -0.44 -8.46
N GLU A 57 7.89 -0.76 -8.15
CA GLU A 57 8.97 0.21 -8.02
C GLU A 57 9.97 0.00 -9.16
N ILE A 58 10.24 1.06 -9.91
CA ILE A 58 11.23 1.06 -10.98
C ILE A 58 12.48 1.74 -10.42
N TYR A 59 13.58 1.01 -10.37
CA TYR A 59 14.87 1.50 -9.92
C TYR A 59 15.82 1.59 -11.11
N PHE A 60 16.58 2.67 -11.19
CA PHE A 60 17.69 2.80 -12.13
C PHE A 60 18.96 2.40 -11.40
N ASP A 61 19.69 1.43 -11.95
CA ASP A 61 21.00 1.04 -11.45
C ASP A 61 22.09 1.84 -12.18
N PRO A 62 22.86 2.68 -11.46
CA PRO A 62 23.94 3.46 -12.05
C PRO A 62 25.17 2.63 -12.46
N GLU A 63 25.35 1.42 -11.91
CA GLU A 63 26.50 0.56 -12.25
C GLU A 63 26.27 -0.14 -13.60
N ASP A 64 25.06 -0.65 -13.83
CA ASP A 64 24.70 -1.35 -15.07
C ASP A 64 24.05 -0.45 -16.13
N GLN A 65 23.69 0.79 -15.78
CA GLN A 65 22.86 1.69 -16.58
C GLN A 65 21.52 1.07 -17.04
N GLN A 66 20.95 0.16 -16.25
CA GLN A 66 19.69 -0.51 -16.57
C GLN A 66 18.56 -0.13 -15.60
N TYR A 67 17.32 -0.24 -16.08
CA TYR A 67 16.13 -0.09 -15.26
C TYR A 67 15.66 -1.46 -14.78
N TYR A 68 15.58 -1.64 -13.46
CA TYR A 68 15.04 -2.83 -12.84
C TYR A 68 13.62 -2.56 -12.32
N LYS A 69 12.69 -3.43 -12.70
CA LYS A 69 11.31 -3.40 -12.21
C LYS A 69 11.17 -4.39 -11.05
N ARG A 70 10.99 -3.87 -9.83
CA ARG A 70 10.66 -4.70 -8.67
C ARG A 70 9.14 -4.77 -8.53
N GLU A 71 8.58 -5.92 -8.87
CA GLU A 71 7.19 -6.25 -8.55
C GLU A 71 7.18 -7.01 -7.22
N ASN A 72 6.67 -6.37 -6.17
CA ASN A 72 6.45 -7.07 -4.91
C ASN A 72 5.17 -7.90 -5.01
N ASP A 73 5.34 -9.21 -5.16
CA ASP A 73 4.24 -10.16 -5.20
C ASP A 73 3.91 -10.65 -3.78
N HIS A 74 3.16 -9.85 -3.02
CA HIS A 74 2.48 -10.36 -1.83
C HIS A 74 1.08 -10.84 -2.23
N THR A 75 1.00 -12.13 -2.52
CA THR A 75 -0.20 -12.79 -3.03
C THR A 75 -0.59 -13.96 -2.13
N LEU A 76 -1.89 -14.20 -2.03
CA LEU A 76 -2.43 -15.48 -1.59
C LEU A 76 -2.89 -16.21 -2.85
N TYR A 77 -2.34 -17.39 -3.09
CA TYR A 77 -2.39 -18.09 -4.37
C TYR A 77 -1.81 -17.21 -5.49
N TRP A 78 -2.66 -16.62 -6.31
CA TRP A 78 -2.30 -15.67 -7.38
C TRP A 78 -2.95 -14.31 -7.19
N ILE A 79 -3.70 -14.11 -6.10
CA ILE A 79 -4.50 -12.90 -5.88
C ILE A 79 -3.67 -11.93 -5.02
N PRO A 80 -3.38 -10.71 -5.52
CA PRO A 80 -2.77 -9.66 -4.73
C PRO A 80 -3.55 -9.38 -3.45
N MET A 81 -2.83 -9.25 -2.34
CA MET A 81 -3.40 -9.02 -1.00
C MET A 81 -4.45 -7.89 -0.95
N HIS A 82 -4.27 -6.82 -1.74
CA HIS A 82 -5.21 -5.71 -1.73
C HIS A 82 -6.60 -6.06 -2.29
N TYR A 83 -6.67 -6.94 -3.30
CA TYR A 83 -7.96 -7.39 -3.83
C TYR A 83 -8.69 -8.31 -2.86
N ILE A 84 -7.96 -9.12 -2.11
CA ILE A 84 -8.52 -9.94 -1.03
C ILE A 84 -9.13 -9.03 0.05
N GLY A 85 -8.41 -7.98 0.44
CA GLY A 85 -8.91 -6.98 1.38
C GLY A 85 -10.23 -6.34 0.93
N LEU A 86 -10.33 -5.94 -0.35
CA LEU A 86 -11.58 -5.41 -0.93
C LEU A 86 -12.71 -6.44 -0.90
N GLY A 87 -12.44 -7.70 -1.23
CA GLY A 87 -13.43 -8.77 -1.16
C GLY A 87 -13.98 -8.97 0.25
N ILE A 88 -13.11 -8.95 1.26
CA ILE A 88 -13.50 -9.09 2.66
C ILE A 88 -14.31 -7.88 3.14
N MET A 89 -13.89 -6.66 2.77
CA MET A 89 -14.67 -5.45 3.06
C MET A 89 -16.08 -5.53 2.44
N PHE A 90 -16.19 -6.03 1.21
CA PHE A 90 -17.48 -6.18 0.54
C PHE A 90 -18.38 -7.20 1.24
N ILE A 91 -17.84 -8.36 1.63
CA ILE A 91 -18.59 -9.39 2.39
C ILE A 91 -19.07 -8.85 3.73
N GLY A 92 -18.20 -8.16 4.47
CA GLY A 92 -18.57 -7.62 5.78
C GLY A 92 -19.57 -6.47 5.67
N ALA A 93 -19.44 -5.60 4.67
CA ALA A 93 -20.39 -4.52 4.41
C ALA A 93 -21.79 -5.03 3.99
N THR A 94 -21.85 -6.01 3.09
CA THR A 94 -23.12 -6.63 2.65
C THR A 94 -23.81 -7.39 3.79
N SER A 95 -23.04 -8.11 4.60
CA SER A 95 -23.56 -8.76 5.81
C SER A 95 -24.14 -7.72 6.79
N LEU A 96 -23.45 -6.60 7.00
CA LEU A 96 -23.92 -5.54 7.90
C LEU A 96 -25.18 -4.84 7.38
N LEU A 97 -25.27 -4.59 6.08
CA LEU A 97 -26.48 -4.05 5.44
C LEU A 97 -27.69 -4.99 5.62
N GLY A 98 -27.47 -6.30 5.57
CA GLY A 98 -28.53 -7.30 5.81
C GLY A 98 -29.04 -7.31 7.25
N ILE A 99 -28.24 -6.85 8.22
CA ILE A 99 -28.58 -6.83 9.64
C ILE A 99 -29.13 -5.46 10.05
N ASN A 100 -28.42 -4.38 9.71
CA ASN A 100 -28.75 -3.03 10.13
C ASN A 100 -28.33 -2.00 9.07
N LEU A 101 -29.31 -1.52 8.30
CA LEU A 101 -29.12 -0.53 7.24
C LEU A 101 -28.53 0.79 7.75
N TRP A 102 -28.90 1.22 8.96
CA TRP A 102 -28.44 2.49 9.53
C TRP A 102 -26.95 2.49 9.84
N VAL A 103 -26.37 1.32 10.12
CA VAL A 103 -24.93 1.16 10.33
C VAL A 103 -24.22 0.82 9.01
N GLY A 104 -24.84 -0.03 8.20
CA GLY A 104 -24.26 -0.49 6.93
C GLY A 104 -24.08 0.62 5.90
N ILE A 105 -25.07 1.52 5.73
CA ILE A 105 -25.00 2.59 4.72
C ILE A 105 -23.82 3.55 5.01
N PRO A 106 -23.67 4.12 6.22
CA PRO A 106 -22.51 4.94 6.55
C PRO A 106 -21.17 4.23 6.33
N LEU A 107 -21.08 2.94 6.70
CA LEU A 107 -19.85 2.17 6.53
C LEU A 107 -19.47 2.04 5.05
N VAL A 108 -20.43 1.74 4.18
CA VAL A 108 -20.18 1.66 2.73
C VAL A 108 -19.75 3.01 2.16
N LEU A 109 -20.38 4.12 2.57
CA LEU A 109 -19.97 5.45 2.14
C LEU A 109 -18.53 5.77 2.56
N ILE A 110 -18.14 5.39 3.79
CA ILE A 110 -16.76 5.52 4.27
C ILE A 110 -15.80 4.70 3.39
N TYR A 111 -16.16 3.47 3.03
CA TYR A 111 -15.33 2.63 2.18
C TYR A 111 -15.18 3.17 0.76
N ILE A 112 -16.27 3.65 0.17
CA ILE A 112 -16.24 4.31 -1.15
C ILE A 112 -15.33 5.54 -1.08
N TYR A 113 -15.46 6.36 -0.02
CA TYR A 113 -14.60 7.51 0.17
C TYR A 113 -13.13 7.12 0.30
N ILE A 114 -12.78 6.15 1.13
CA ILE A 114 -11.39 5.73 1.36
C ILE A 114 -10.77 5.12 0.09
N VAL A 115 -11.45 4.15 -0.52
CA VAL A 115 -10.96 3.45 -1.72
C VAL A 115 -10.92 4.41 -2.90
N GLY A 116 -11.98 5.22 -3.07
CA GLY A 116 -12.05 6.25 -4.09
C GLY A 116 -10.94 7.27 -3.93
N TYR A 117 -10.70 7.79 -2.73
CA TYR A 117 -9.62 8.74 -2.45
C TYR A 117 -8.25 8.16 -2.80
N ASP A 118 -7.95 6.92 -2.41
CA ASP A 118 -6.67 6.27 -2.76
C ASP A 118 -6.55 6.06 -4.28
N TYR A 119 -7.64 5.66 -4.94
CA TYR A 119 -7.68 5.52 -6.40
C TYR A 119 -7.43 6.86 -7.12
N PHE A 120 -8.12 7.93 -6.72
CA PHE A 120 -7.95 9.27 -7.30
C PHE A 120 -6.57 9.86 -7.00
N LYS A 121 -6.04 9.64 -5.80
CA LYS A 121 -4.67 10.05 -5.44
C LYS A 121 -3.62 9.35 -6.29
N LYS A 122 -3.78 8.04 -6.57
CA LYS A 122 -2.87 7.27 -7.42
C LYS A 122 -2.99 7.64 -8.89
N LYS A 123 -4.21 7.87 -9.38
CA LYS A 123 -4.47 8.24 -10.78
C LYS A 123 -4.14 9.70 -11.09
N GLY A 124 -4.01 10.53 -10.07
CA GLY A 124 -3.74 11.96 -10.22
C GLY A 124 -4.95 12.65 -10.84
N LEU A 125 -5.92 13.05 -10.02
CA LEU A 125 -6.68 14.26 -10.35
C LEU A 125 -5.62 15.36 -10.59
N GLY A 126 -5.55 15.80 -11.84
CA GLY A 126 -4.46 16.57 -12.43
C GLY A 126 -4.17 17.89 -11.75
N ILE A 127 -3.59 17.86 -10.55
CA ILE A 127 -2.62 18.87 -10.19
C ILE A 127 -1.39 18.44 -10.97
N PRO A 128 -1.04 19.12 -12.08
CA PRO A 128 0.25 18.91 -12.68
C PRO A 128 1.24 19.13 -11.54
N ARG A 129 1.87 18.05 -11.05
CA ARG A 129 3.15 18.20 -10.38
C ARG A 129 3.92 19.05 -11.37
N ALA A 130 4.19 20.30 -11.00
CA ALA A 130 5.04 21.17 -11.77
C ALA A 130 6.18 20.26 -12.19
N LYS A 131 6.29 20.02 -13.51
CA LYS A 131 7.43 19.29 -14.05
C LYS A 131 8.60 20.03 -13.43
N ILE A 132 9.23 19.46 -12.41
CA ILE A 132 10.55 19.89 -12.01
C ILE A 132 11.27 19.70 -13.32
N ASN A 133 11.59 20.83 -13.96
CA ASN A 133 12.24 20.89 -15.24
C ASN A 133 13.58 20.19 -15.02
N GLN A 134 13.58 18.86 -15.11
CA GLN A 134 14.71 18.07 -15.49
C GLN A 134 14.92 18.37 -16.97
N ARG A 135 15.21 19.65 -17.28
CA ARG A 135 15.98 19.93 -18.47
C ARG A 135 17.26 19.12 -18.25
N PRO A 136 17.65 18.24 -19.18
CA PRO A 136 18.95 17.61 -19.09
C PRO A 136 19.95 18.74 -18.89
N MET A 137 20.65 18.71 -17.75
CA MET A 137 21.64 19.72 -17.42
C MET A 137 22.59 19.78 -18.62
N SER A 138 22.71 20.95 -19.24
CA SER A 138 23.56 21.06 -20.42
C SER A 138 24.97 20.65 -20.01
N ARG A 139 25.73 20.03 -20.91
CA ARG A 139 27.11 19.60 -20.63
C ARG A 139 27.94 20.74 -20.04
N GLN A 140 27.70 21.97 -20.49
CA GLN A 140 28.33 23.18 -19.98
C GLN A 140 27.95 23.53 -18.53
N GLU A 141 26.69 23.33 -18.12
CA GLU A 141 26.25 23.53 -16.73
C GLU A 141 26.79 22.45 -15.80
N ALA A 142 26.90 21.20 -16.28
CA ALA A 142 27.51 20.11 -15.53
C ALA A 142 29.00 20.38 -15.29
N GLU A 143 29.73 20.83 -16.32
CA GLU A 143 31.15 21.19 -16.23
C GLU A 143 31.40 22.41 -15.32
N ARG A 144 30.47 23.39 -15.31
CA ARG A 144 30.58 24.59 -14.45
C ARG A 144 30.33 24.28 -12.96
N ASN A 145 29.57 23.22 -12.66
CA ASN A 145 29.24 22.81 -11.29
C ASN A 145 30.19 21.73 -10.73
N ILE A 146 31.27 21.38 -11.43
CA ILE A 146 32.29 20.48 -10.89
C ILE A 146 33.00 21.23 -9.76
N PRO A 147 32.90 20.79 -8.49
CA PRO A 147 33.66 21.41 -7.42
C PRO A 147 35.15 21.32 -7.75
N PRO A 148 35.94 22.36 -7.46
CA PRO A 148 37.38 22.33 -7.71
C PRO A 148 37.97 21.07 -7.09
N ALA A 149 38.76 20.35 -7.88
CA ALA A 149 39.40 19.11 -7.45
C ALA A 149 40.03 19.34 -6.07
N LEU A 150 39.62 18.53 -5.09
CA LEU A 150 40.22 18.58 -3.77
C LEU A 150 41.73 18.41 -3.95
N PRO A 151 42.56 19.26 -3.32
CA PRO A 151 44.00 19.13 -3.41
C PRO A 151 44.38 17.69 -3.07
N SER A 152 45.23 17.08 -3.90
CA SER A 152 45.71 15.72 -3.71
C SER A 152 46.48 15.67 -2.39
N ASN A 153 45.78 15.32 -1.32
CA ASN A 153 46.38 15.24 0.00
C ASN A 153 47.37 14.08 0.00
N ASN A 154 48.63 14.43 0.25
CA ASN A 154 49.81 13.57 0.34
C ASN A 154 49.73 12.63 1.56
N TRP A 155 48.84 11.64 1.55
CA TRP A 155 48.74 10.65 2.62
C TRP A 155 49.87 9.61 2.63
N GLU A 156 50.79 9.64 1.64
CA GLU A 156 51.80 8.59 1.45
C GLU A 156 53.06 8.69 2.32
N SER A 157 53.23 9.70 3.20
CA SER A 157 54.52 9.91 3.88
C SER A 157 54.53 9.79 5.41
N ARG A 158 53.77 8.85 6.00
CA ARG A 158 54.02 8.44 7.41
C ARG A 158 54.01 6.92 7.55
N ARG A 159 55.18 6.32 7.29
CA ARG A 159 55.65 5.10 7.94
C ARG A 159 56.63 5.49 9.03
#